data_AF-A0A392P6N5-F1
#
_entry.id   AF-A0A392P6N5-F1
#
_cell.length_a   1.000
_cell.length_b   1.000
_cell.length_c   1.000
_cell.angle_alpha   90.00
_cell.angle_beta   90.00
_cell.angle_gamma   90.00
#
_symmetry.space_group_name_H-M   'P 1'
#
loop_
_entity.id
_entity.type
_entity.pdbx_description
1 polymer ?
#
loop_
_entity_poly.entity_id
_entity_poly.type
_entity_poly.pdbx_seq_one_letter_code
_entity_poly.pdbx_strand_id
1 'polypeptide(L)' 'MQPLKDLFPNIYTKEMLANEELKPFLPFSSRLAAVDYIVCDESDVFVTNNNGNMAKILAGR' A
#
# COMPACT_ATOMS: atom_id res chain seq x y z
N MET A 1 6.14 5.00 14.26
CA MET A 1 6.55 3.70 13.71
C MET A 1 7.24 2.79 14.74
N GLN A 2 7.90 3.30 15.78
CA GLN A 2 8.67 2.47 16.72
C GLN A 2 7.93 1.23 17.25
N PRO A 3 6.72 1.34 17.85
CA PRO A 3 6.04 0.17 18.39
C PRO A 3 5.67 -0.89 17.33
N LEU A 4 5.42 -0.45 16.09
CA LEU A 4 5.09 -1.34 14.98
C LEU A 4 6.34 -2.00 14.40
N LYS A 5 7.47 -1.29 14.35
CA LYS A 5 8.77 -1.84 13.96
C LYS A 5 9.31 -2.85 14.98
N ASP A 6 9.02 -2.64 16.26
CA ASP A 6 9.41 -3.57 17.33
C ASP A 6 8.69 -4.92 17.17
N LEU A 7 7.43 -4.91 16.70
CA LEU A 7 6.64 -6.13 16.43
C LEU A 7 6.88 -6.71 15.02
N PHE A 8 7.10 -5.84 14.03
CA PHE A 8 7.28 -6.18 12.63
C PHE A 8 8.55 -5.49 12.10
N PRO A 9 9.75 -6.08 12.33
CA PRO A 9 11.01 -5.42 11.98
C PRO A 9 11.18 -5.18 10.48
N ASN A 10 10.52 -6.00 9.65
CA ASN A 10 10.53 -5.90 8.19
C ASN A 10 9.32 -5.13 7.65
N ILE A 11 8.86 -4.09 8.35
CA ILE A 11 7.79 -3.22 7.87
C ILE A 11 8.36 -2.07 7.05
N TYR A 12 7.89 -1.95 5.82
CA TYR A 12 8.30 -0.92 4.88
C TYR A 12 7.07 -0.21 4.31
N THR A 13 7.24 1.06 3.97
CA THR A 13 6.25 1.82 3.21
C THR A 13 6.76 2.04 1.79
N LYS A 14 5.87 2.34 0.85
CA LYS A 14 6.26 2.65 -0.52
C LYS A 14 7.23 3.84 -0.60
N GLU A 15 7.10 4.83 0.29
CA GLU A 15 8.00 5.97 0.37
C GLU A 15 9.41 5.56 0.85
N MET A 16 9.53 4.50 1.66
CA MET A 16 10.84 3.98 2.07
C MET A 16 11.55 3.24 0.94
N LEU A 17 10.79 2.55 0.08
CA LEU A 17 11.34 1.68 -0.97
C LEU A 17 11.51 2.38 -2.33
N ALA A 18 10.68 3.38 -2.64
CA ALA A 18 10.53 3.93 -3.98
C ALA A 18 10.37 5.46 -4.00
N ASN A 19 11.05 6.19 -3.09
CA ASN A 19 10.86 7.63 -2.91
C ASN A 19 11.00 8.45 -4.21
N GLU A 20 12.01 8.14 -5.03
CA GLU A 20 12.28 8.87 -6.28
C GLU A 20 11.29 8.49 -7.38
N GLU A 21 10.97 7.21 -7.50
CA GLU A 21 10.03 6.64 -8.46
C GLU A 21 8.59 7.08 -8.20
N LEU A 22 8.25 7.43 -6.95
CA LEU A 22 6.95 7.94 -6.57
C LEU A 22 6.73 9.41 -6.94
N LYS A 23 7.79 10.21 -7.12
CA LYS A 23 7.69 11.67 -7.38
C LYS A 23 6.74 12.04 -8.52
N PRO A 24 6.74 11.34 -9.69
CA PRO A 24 5.82 11.66 -10.79
C PRO A 24 4.34 11.44 -10.44
N PHE A 25 4.03 10.61 -9.43
CA PHE A 25 2.67 10.24 -9.05
C PHE A 25 2.12 11.07 -7.88
N LEU A 26 2.98 11.78 -7.14
CA LEU A 26 2.56 12.61 -5.99
C LEU A 26 1.46 13.62 -6.32
N PRO A 27 1.42 14.28 -7.50
CA PRO A 27 0.33 15.19 -7.85
C PRO A 27 -1.00 14.49 -8.19
N PHE A 28 -0.99 13.17 -8.39
CA PHE A 28 -2.11 12.41 -8.94
C PHE A 28 -2.55 11.32 -7.96
N SER A 29 -3.38 11.68 -6.98
CA SER A 29 -3.84 10.79 -5.91
C SER A 29 -4.39 9.45 -6.42
N SER A 30 -5.22 9.44 -7.48
CA SER A 30 -5.75 8.21 -8.05
C SER A 30 -4.69 7.30 -8.66
N ARG A 31 -3.62 7.87 -9.24
CA ARG A 31 -2.50 7.07 -9.79
C ARG A 31 -1.64 6.51 -8.67
N LEU A 32 -1.42 7.30 -7.62
CA LEU A 32 -0.71 6.85 -6.44
C LEU A 32 -1.46 5.72 -5.70
N ALA A 33 -2.80 5.79 -5.66
CA ALA A 33 -3.65 4.71 -5.14
C ALA A 33 -3.64 3.46 -6.03
N ALA A 34 -3.49 3.62 -7.35
CA ALA A 34 -3.35 2.48 -8.25
C ALA A 34 -2.05 1.70 -7.99
N VAL A 35 -0.97 2.35 -7.55
CA VAL A 35 0.25 1.66 -7.11
C VAL A 35 -0.02 0.79 -5.88
N ASP A 36 -0.75 1.33 -4.89
CA ASP A 36 -1.16 0.54 -3.71
C ASP A 36 -2.01 -0.66 -4.12
N TYR A 37 -2.88 -0.48 -5.12
CA TYR A 37 -3.70 -1.55 -5.69
C TYR A 37 -2.89 -2.69 -6.29
N ILE A 38 -1.97 -2.39 -7.19
CA ILE A 38 -1.16 -3.41 -7.87
C ILE A 38 -0.38 -4.24 -6.85
N VAL A 39 0.23 -3.60 -5.85
CA VAL A 39 0.99 -4.31 -4.82
C VAL A 39 0.08 -5.20 -3.97
N CYS A 40 -1.10 -4.72 -3.58
CA CYS A 40 -2.05 -5.52 -2.79
C CYS A 40 -2.64 -6.69 -3.57
N ASP A 41 -2.90 -6.52 -4.87
CA ASP A 41 -3.47 -7.55 -5.74
C ASP A 41 -2.48 -8.69 -6.05
N GLU A 42 -1.18 -8.38 -6.07
CA GLU A 42 -0.10 -9.36 -6.26
C GLU A 42 0.42 -9.95 -4.94
N SER A 43 -0.12 -9.53 -3.79
CA SER A 43 0.30 -10.02 -2.46
C SER A 43 -0.44 -11.28 -2.05
N ASP A 44 0.25 -12.20 -1.37
CA ASP A 44 -0.37 -13.43 -0.83
C ASP A 44 -1.45 -13.13 0.24
N VAL A 45 -1.27 -12.05 1.00
CA VAL A 45 -2.16 -11.64 2.08
C VAL A 45 -2.36 -10.12 2.04
N PHE A 46 -3.62 -9.70 2.08
CA PHE A 46 -4.02 -8.31 2.19
C PHE A 46 -4.76 -8.06 3.51
N VAL A 47 -4.41 -6.96 4.19
CA VAL A 47 -5.06 -6.51 5.42
C VAL A 47 -5.54 -5.07 5.24
N THR A 48 -6.83 -4.83 5.50
CA THR A 48 -7.44 -3.51 5.41
C THR A 48 -7.79 -2.96 6.78
N ASN A 49 -7.77 -1.64 6.93
CA ASN A 49 -8.22 -0.98 8.17
C ASN A 49 -9.75 -0.77 8.21
N ASN A 50 -10.45 -0.93 7.09
CA ASN A 50 -11.90 -0.78 6.96
C ASN A 50 -12.45 -1.50 5.71
N ASN A 51 -13.78 -1.54 5.57
CA ASN A 51 -14.45 -2.07 4.37
C ASN A 51 -14.63 -1.02 3.26
N GLY A 52 -13.57 -0.25 2.98
CA GLY A 52 -13.54 0.76 1.91
C GLY A 52 -13.54 0.17 0.50
N ASN A 53 -13.51 1.04 -0.51
CA ASN A 53 -13.58 0.63 -1.92
C ASN A 53 -12.45 -0.34 -2.30
N MET A 54 -11.24 -0.09 -1.81
CA MET A 54 -10.08 -0.97 -2.03
C MET A 54 -10.34 -2.41 -1.55
N ALA A 55 -10.84 -2.56 -0.33
CA ALA A 55 -11.16 -3.86 0.24
C ALA A 55 -12.26 -4.58 -0.54
N LYS A 56 -13.28 -3.86 -1.00
CA LYS A 56 -14.37 -4.42 -1.82
C LYS A 56 -13.87 -4.91 -3.18
N ILE A 57 -12.97 -4.17 -3.82
CA ILE A 57 -12.43 -4.54 -5.13
C ILE A 57 -11.55 -5.79 -5.00
N LEU A 58 -10.62 -5.83 -4.02
CA LEU A 58 -9.72 -6.97 -3.83
C LEU A 58 -10.43 -8.24 -3.34
N ALA A 59 -11.46 -8.11 -2.50
CA ALA A 59 -12.21 -9.26 -1.99
C ALA A 59 -13.15 -9.91 -3.04
N GLY A 60 -13.41 -9.22 -4.15
CA GLY A 60 -14.28 -9.71 -5.23
C GLY A 60 -13.57 -10.53 -6.31
N ARG A 61 -12.30 -10.90 -6.09
CA ARG A 61 -11.51 -11.76 -6.99
C ARG A 61 -11.81 -13.24 -6.77
#